data_AF-A0A4Y7TT12-F1
#
_entry.id   AF-A0A4Y7TT12-F1
#
_cell.length_a   1.000
_cell.length_b   1.000
_cell.length_c   1.000
_cell.angle_alpha   90.00
_cell.angle_beta   90.00
_cell.angle_gamma   90.00
#
_symmetry.space_group_name_H-M   'P 1'
#
loop_
_entity.id
_entity.type
_entity.pdbx_description
1 polymer ?
#
loop_
_entity_poly.entity_id
_entity_poly.type
_entity_poly.pdbx_seq_one_letter_code
_entity_poly.pdbx_strand_id
1 'polypeptide(L)'
;MPCQSRLNVTRRARILEYPVYRTLTHLAIDGIVFIEDLVGASRGVSLRTALTSVRYLTLNQLTECAFTFRDASVLDTFFQSICSMNRLKRLTLSHFALPDSNHPPDVPACLADSPIPIERLNIHHTHGESLSFLFECFEPKNLSIDSCWFIRHLPDCNELTLSHIQTFDGFFGVLVGWDGRKLTFDSCPFLNELFVERLRGVMVGAEEAVWPGVNLFFHGYGYEVWRRIEEFQDLRWRLEMQ
;
A
#
# COMPACT_ATOMS: atom_id res chain seq x y z
N MET A 1 34.10 13.03 -1.47
CA MET A 1 33.30 11.80 -1.27
C MET A 1 32.23 11.73 -2.34
N PRO A 2 31.95 10.56 -2.95
CA PRO A 2 30.93 10.47 -3.99
C PRO A 2 29.55 10.76 -3.37
N CYS A 3 28.76 11.62 -4.01
CA CYS A 3 27.38 11.92 -3.62
C CYS A 3 26.51 10.67 -3.84
N GLN A 4 26.38 9.80 -2.83
CA GLN A 4 25.45 8.67 -2.91
C GLN A 4 24.02 9.19 -2.74
N SER A 5 23.29 9.27 -3.86
CA SER A 5 21.87 9.65 -3.86
C SER A 5 20.95 8.50 -3.50
N ARG A 6 21.46 7.27 -3.62
CA ARG A 6 20.76 6.03 -3.34
C ARG A 6 21.62 5.17 -2.43
N LEU A 7 21.01 4.61 -1.41
CA LEU A 7 21.63 3.67 -0.49
C LEU A 7 20.73 2.45 -0.34
N ASN A 8 21.35 1.27 -0.35
CA ASN A 8 20.70 0.01 -0.04
C ASN A 8 21.39 -0.61 1.18
N VAL A 9 20.65 -0.85 2.25
CA VAL A 9 21.15 -1.40 3.51
C VAL A 9 20.46 -2.72 3.80
N THR A 10 21.24 -3.79 3.82
CA THR A 10 20.72 -5.12 4.18
C THR A 10 21.29 -5.56 5.51
N ARG A 11 20.73 -6.62 6.11
CA ARG A 11 21.28 -7.19 7.34
C ARG A 11 22.75 -7.59 7.23
N ARG A 12 23.18 -8.07 6.05
CA ARG A 12 24.57 -8.49 5.79
C ARG A 12 25.51 -7.32 5.46
N ALA A 13 24.97 -6.24 4.92
CA ALA A 13 25.72 -5.05 4.53
C ALA A 13 25.29 -3.84 5.37
N ARG A 14 25.12 -4.05 6.68
CA ARG A 14 24.74 -2.99 7.61
C ARG A 14 25.89 -2.02 7.79
N ILE A 15 25.59 -0.74 7.69
CA ILE A 15 26.57 0.35 7.86
C ILE A 15 26.56 0.86 9.30
N LEU A 16 27.65 1.51 9.71
CA LEU A 16 27.77 2.09 11.05
C LEU A 16 27.12 3.48 11.13
N GLU A 17 27.22 4.25 10.04
CA GLU A 17 26.70 5.62 9.95
C GLU A 17 26.00 5.82 8.61
N TYR A 18 24.82 6.44 8.66
CA TYR A 18 24.06 6.82 7.49
C TYR A 18 24.58 8.16 6.93
N PRO A 19 24.67 8.31 5.60
CA PRO A 19 25.11 9.57 5.00
C PRO A 19 24.09 10.68 5.29
N VAL A 20 24.50 11.66 6.10
CA VAL A 20 23.65 12.76 6.56
C VAL A 20 23.61 13.94 5.58
N TYR A 21 24.57 14.03 4.66
CA TYR A 21 24.58 15.10 3.67
C TYR A 21 23.35 15.00 2.78
N ARG A 22 22.77 16.15 2.37
CA ARG A 22 21.53 16.33 1.57
C ARG A 22 21.51 15.59 0.21
N THR A 23 22.44 14.68 -0.02
CA THR A 23 22.56 13.81 -1.17
C THR A 23 21.64 12.61 -1.07
N LEU A 24 21.40 12.02 0.12
CA LEU A 24 20.62 10.79 0.23
C LEU A 24 19.13 11.05 -0.03
N THR A 25 18.65 10.64 -1.19
CA THR A 25 17.25 10.85 -1.61
C THR A 25 16.46 9.55 -1.65
N HIS A 26 17.13 8.42 -1.85
CA HIS A 26 16.50 7.10 -1.88
C HIS A 26 17.19 6.18 -0.87
N LEU A 27 16.42 5.62 0.03
CA LEU A 27 16.88 4.60 0.97
C LEU A 27 16.05 3.34 0.75
N ALA A 28 16.73 2.24 0.41
CA ALA A 28 16.19 0.90 0.54
C ALA A 28 16.86 0.24 1.74
N ILE A 29 16.09 -0.33 2.65
CA ILE A 29 16.61 -0.92 3.87
C ILE A 29 15.77 -2.13 4.30
N ASP A 30 16.43 -3.19 4.76
CA ASP A 30 15.74 -4.31 5.39
C ASP A 30 15.07 -3.83 6.69
N GLY A 31 13.80 -4.17 6.88
CA GLY A 31 12.97 -3.72 8.01
C GLY A 31 13.62 -4.00 9.35
N ILE A 32 14.26 -5.17 9.51
CA ILE A 32 14.92 -5.52 10.78
C ILE A 32 16.07 -4.58 11.11
N VAL A 33 16.84 -4.18 10.09
CA VAL A 33 17.92 -3.20 10.27
C VAL A 33 17.35 -1.83 10.60
N PHE A 34 16.28 -1.43 9.91
CA PHE A 34 15.60 -0.16 10.15
C PHE A 34 15.10 -0.05 11.60
N ILE A 35 14.39 -1.08 12.10
CA ILE A 35 13.86 -1.10 13.46
C ILE A 35 14.97 -1.15 14.50
N GLU A 36 15.94 -2.05 14.36
CA GLU A 36 17.06 -2.14 15.30
C GLU A 36 17.88 -0.84 15.35
N ASP A 37 18.06 -0.16 14.22
CA ASP A 37 18.75 1.14 14.17
C ASP A 37 17.89 2.26 14.75
N LEU A 38 16.56 2.27 14.54
CA LEU A 38 15.66 3.30 15.10
C LEU A 38 15.55 3.25 16.63
N VAL A 39 15.53 2.03 17.19
CA VAL A 39 15.39 1.77 18.63
C VAL A 39 16.77 1.79 19.33
N GLY A 40 17.86 1.54 18.59
CA GLY A 40 19.22 1.55 19.13
C GLY A 40 19.76 2.96 19.45
N ALA A 41 20.39 3.11 20.63
CA ALA A 41 20.84 4.40 21.14
C ALA A 41 21.89 5.14 20.26
N SER A 42 22.85 4.43 19.66
CA SER A 42 23.94 5.06 18.90
C SER A 42 23.61 5.30 17.42
N ARG A 43 22.89 4.38 16.78
CA ARG A 43 22.58 4.45 15.34
C ARG A 43 21.28 5.18 15.02
N GLY A 44 20.37 5.30 16.00
CA GLY A 44 19.08 5.96 15.82
C GLY A 44 19.21 7.43 15.43
N VAL A 45 20.17 8.15 16.01
CA VAL A 45 20.41 9.56 15.67
C VAL A 45 20.87 9.71 14.22
N SER A 46 21.84 8.90 13.79
CA SER A 46 22.37 8.93 12.43
C SER A 46 21.27 8.62 11.40
N LEU A 47 20.51 7.53 11.61
CA LEU A 47 19.40 7.15 10.74
C LEU A 47 18.32 8.24 10.68
N ARG A 48 17.82 8.71 11.83
CA ARG A 48 16.78 9.76 11.87
C ARG A 48 17.23 11.02 11.16
N THR A 49 18.49 11.42 11.30
CA THR A 49 19.02 12.60 10.61
C THR A 49 19.05 12.39 9.10
N ALA A 50 19.49 11.22 8.63
CA ALA A 50 19.50 10.90 7.20
C ALA A 50 18.08 10.88 6.60
N LEU A 51 17.10 10.33 7.33
CA LEU A 51 15.69 10.23 6.90
C LEU A 51 15.06 11.59 6.60
N THR A 52 15.51 12.68 7.24
CA THR A 52 14.99 14.05 6.96
C THR A 52 15.19 14.50 5.50
N SER A 53 16.15 13.89 4.79
CA SER A 53 16.46 14.21 3.40
C SER A 53 15.87 13.25 2.37
N VAL A 54 15.41 12.07 2.82
CA VAL A 54 14.90 10.98 1.98
C VAL A 54 13.55 11.36 1.36
N ARG A 55 13.42 11.09 0.07
CA ARG A 55 12.19 11.26 -0.72
C ARG A 55 11.52 9.94 -1.08
N TYR A 56 12.32 8.87 -1.14
CA TYR A 56 11.85 7.54 -1.52
C TYR A 56 12.40 6.53 -0.51
N LEU A 57 11.50 5.91 0.26
CA LEU A 57 11.84 4.90 1.24
C LEU A 57 11.27 3.54 0.81
N THR A 58 12.11 2.52 0.81
CA THR A 58 11.72 1.12 0.60
C THR A 58 12.13 0.30 1.81
N LEU A 59 11.14 -0.31 2.46
CA LEU A 59 11.31 -1.19 3.60
C LEU A 59 11.03 -2.63 3.17
N ASN A 60 12.09 -3.45 3.13
CA ASN A 60 12.03 -4.84 2.69
C ASN A 60 11.92 -5.80 3.87
N GLN A 61 11.33 -6.99 3.68
CA GLN A 61 11.38 -8.07 4.67
C GLN A 61 10.88 -7.66 6.08
N LEU A 62 9.83 -6.83 6.15
CA LEU A 62 9.22 -6.40 7.41
C LEU A 62 8.66 -7.55 8.25
N THR A 63 8.37 -8.70 7.65
CA THR A 63 7.98 -9.94 8.34
C THR A 63 9.05 -10.40 9.33
N GLU A 64 10.34 -10.11 9.11
CA GLU A 64 11.38 -10.39 10.10
C GLU A 64 11.19 -9.59 11.40
N CYS A 65 10.45 -8.47 11.34
CA CYS A 65 10.15 -7.59 12.47
C CYS A 65 8.80 -7.89 13.13
N ALA A 66 8.05 -8.88 12.63
CA ALA A 66 6.66 -9.14 13.01
C ALA A 66 6.47 -9.27 14.53
N PHE A 67 7.43 -9.91 15.21
CA PHE A 67 7.42 -10.05 16.67
C PHE A 67 7.70 -8.74 17.41
N THR A 68 8.57 -7.90 16.86
CA THR A 68 8.93 -6.60 17.47
C THR A 68 7.76 -5.63 17.39
N PHE A 69 6.96 -5.69 16.33
CA PHE A 69 5.75 -4.87 16.19
C PHE A 69 4.59 -5.23 17.14
N ARG A 70 4.73 -6.29 17.96
CA ARG A 70 3.81 -6.53 19.09
C ARG A 70 3.94 -5.48 20.18
N ASP A 71 5.09 -4.84 20.27
CA ASP A 71 5.29 -3.72 21.19
C ASP A 71 4.75 -2.44 20.55
N ALA A 72 3.67 -1.92 21.13
CA ALA A 72 3.03 -0.68 20.68
C ALA A 72 4.02 0.51 20.65
N SER A 73 5.00 0.55 21.55
CA SER A 73 6.01 1.63 21.56
C SER A 73 6.96 1.55 20.36
N VAL A 74 7.27 0.34 19.88
CA VAL A 74 8.11 0.15 18.70
C VAL A 74 7.34 0.49 17.43
N LEU A 75 6.07 0.07 17.35
CA LEU A 75 5.18 0.45 16.26
C LEU A 75 5.01 1.98 16.19
N ASP A 76 4.76 2.63 17.34
CA ASP A 76 4.67 4.09 17.44
C ASP A 76 5.98 4.77 17.02
N THR A 77 7.13 4.27 17.49
CA THR A 77 8.45 4.78 17.09
C THR A 77 8.68 4.67 15.58
N PHE A 78 8.24 3.57 14.97
CA PHE A 78 8.32 3.34 13.53
C PHE A 78 7.51 4.40 12.76
N PHE A 79 6.24 4.59 13.10
CA PHE A 79 5.39 5.58 12.42
C PHE A 79 5.80 7.01 12.72
N GLN A 80 6.22 7.34 13.95
CA GLN A 80 6.77 8.64 14.30
C GLN A 80 8.01 8.99 13.46
N SER A 81 8.85 7.98 13.15
CA SER A 81 10.02 8.19 12.30
C SER A 81 9.63 8.56 10.86
N ILE A 82 8.55 7.96 10.33
CA ILE A 82 8.01 8.26 8.99
C ILE A 82 7.33 9.62 8.99
N CYS A 83 6.53 9.95 10.01
CA CYS A 83 5.90 11.26 10.18
C CYS A 83 6.92 12.41 10.14
N SER A 84 8.11 12.17 10.70
CA SER A 84 9.19 13.16 10.74
C SER A 84 9.86 13.39 9.37
N MET A 85 9.53 12.60 8.35
CA MET A 85 10.12 12.68 7.01
C MET A 85 9.40 13.69 6.11
N ASN A 86 9.59 14.99 6.37
CA ASN A 86 8.91 16.08 5.65
C ASN A 86 9.11 16.12 4.12
N ARG A 87 10.03 15.32 3.58
CA ARG A 87 10.34 15.25 2.14
C ARG A 87 9.88 13.94 1.49
N LEU A 88 9.34 13.00 2.27
CA LEU A 88 8.94 11.70 1.78
C LEU A 88 7.81 11.86 0.76
N LYS A 89 8.04 11.33 -0.43
CA LYS A 89 7.05 11.29 -1.52
C LYS A 89 6.54 9.88 -1.76
N ARG A 90 7.43 8.90 -1.61
CA ARG A 90 7.09 7.50 -1.86
C ARG A 90 7.54 6.60 -0.72
N LEU A 91 6.63 5.79 -0.26
CA LEU A 91 6.90 4.69 0.66
C LEU A 91 6.59 3.37 -0.04
N THR A 92 7.47 2.40 0.11
CA THR A 92 7.25 1.03 -0.35
C THR A 92 7.46 0.10 0.83
N LEU A 93 6.40 -0.63 1.20
CA LEU A 93 6.42 -1.66 2.23
C LEU A 93 6.37 -3.02 1.53
N SER A 94 7.29 -3.91 1.88
CA SER A 94 7.38 -5.22 1.22
C SER A 94 7.59 -6.34 2.20
N HIS A 95 6.91 -7.47 1.96
CA HIS A 95 7.00 -8.68 2.78
C HIS A 95 6.74 -8.34 4.25
N PHE A 96 5.52 -7.93 4.56
CA PHE A 96 5.08 -7.62 5.92
C PHE A 96 3.95 -8.58 6.29
N ALA A 97 4.06 -9.19 7.46
CA ALA A 97 3.03 -9.97 8.09
C ALA A 97 3.07 -9.73 9.60
N LEU A 98 1.91 -9.83 10.25
CA LEU A 98 1.81 -9.87 11.70
C LEU A 98 1.62 -11.32 12.16
N PRO A 99 2.12 -11.68 13.36
CA PRO A 99 2.14 -13.07 13.80
C PRO A 99 0.78 -13.59 14.29
N ASP A 100 -0.20 -12.71 14.54
CA ASP A 100 -1.58 -13.08 14.88
C ASP A 100 -2.57 -12.20 14.08
N SER A 101 -3.38 -12.83 13.24
CA SER A 101 -4.36 -12.13 12.39
C SER A 101 -5.67 -11.77 13.12
N ASN A 102 -5.90 -12.33 14.31
CA ASN A 102 -7.14 -12.10 15.06
C ASN A 102 -7.05 -10.89 15.99
N HIS A 103 -5.84 -10.40 16.22
CA HIS A 103 -5.55 -9.28 17.11
C HIS A 103 -4.70 -8.24 16.38
N PRO A 104 -5.30 -7.48 15.44
CA PRO A 104 -4.60 -6.38 14.80
C PRO A 104 -4.13 -5.36 15.86
N PRO A 105 -2.96 -4.72 15.65
CA PRO A 105 -2.56 -3.59 16.46
C PRO A 105 -3.53 -2.44 16.24
N ASP A 106 -3.76 -1.67 17.31
CA ASP A 106 -4.43 -0.38 17.19
C ASP A 106 -3.59 0.59 16.34
N VAL A 107 -4.26 1.61 15.79
CA VAL A 107 -3.57 2.73 15.13
C VAL A 107 -2.55 3.34 16.11
N PRO A 108 -1.29 3.56 15.68
CA PRO A 108 -0.27 4.17 16.51
C PRO A 108 -0.73 5.51 17.12
N ALA A 109 -0.39 5.75 18.39
CA ALA A 109 -0.82 6.95 19.11
C ALA A 109 -0.35 8.25 18.42
N CYS A 110 0.83 8.24 17.80
CA CYS A 110 1.34 9.35 17.00
C CYS A 110 0.47 9.72 15.77
N LEU A 111 -0.46 8.85 15.38
CA LEU A 111 -1.38 9.03 14.25
C LEU A 111 -2.84 9.19 14.69
N ALA A 112 -3.11 9.29 16.00
CA ALA A 112 -4.47 9.38 16.53
C ALA A 112 -5.26 10.58 15.97
N ASP A 113 -4.57 11.68 15.63
CA ASP A 113 -5.18 12.91 15.15
C ASP A 113 -5.25 13.00 13.60
N SER A 114 -4.32 12.36 12.88
CA SER A 114 -4.24 12.46 11.42
C SER A 114 -3.37 11.35 10.80
N PRO A 115 -3.78 10.77 9.66
CA PRO A 115 -2.92 9.89 8.87
C PRO A 115 -1.74 10.66 8.25
N ILE A 116 -0.73 9.92 7.78
CA ILE A 116 0.45 10.49 7.12
C ILE A 116 0.13 10.78 5.64
N PRO A 117 0.16 12.05 5.20
CA PRO A 117 -0.06 12.38 3.79
C PRO A 117 1.12 11.94 2.94
N ILE A 118 0.85 11.23 1.83
CA ILE A 118 1.92 10.73 0.95
C ILE A 118 1.52 10.78 -0.53
N GLU A 119 2.47 11.09 -1.41
CA GLU A 119 2.20 11.14 -2.85
C GLU A 119 1.95 9.73 -3.42
N ARG A 120 2.74 8.74 -2.99
CA ARG A 120 2.59 7.36 -3.42
C ARG A 120 2.90 6.34 -2.33
N LEU A 121 1.95 5.45 -2.05
CA LEU A 121 2.15 4.30 -1.19
C LEU A 121 2.13 3.03 -2.03
N ASN A 122 3.16 2.20 -1.89
CA ASN A 122 3.24 0.89 -2.52
C ASN A 122 3.32 -0.18 -1.43
N ILE A 123 2.50 -1.23 -1.54
CA ILE A 123 2.48 -2.36 -0.62
C ILE A 123 2.60 -3.65 -1.44
N HIS A 124 3.62 -4.46 -1.16
CA HIS A 124 3.93 -5.66 -1.93
C HIS A 124 4.09 -6.90 -1.05
N HIS A 125 3.50 -8.02 -1.48
CA HIS A 125 3.71 -9.34 -0.89
C HIS A 125 3.45 -9.34 0.63
N THR A 126 2.40 -8.65 1.07
CA THR A 126 2.05 -8.56 2.49
C THR A 126 0.81 -9.40 2.77
N HIS A 127 0.86 -10.15 3.88
CA HIS A 127 -0.15 -11.15 4.23
C HIS A 127 -0.58 -10.99 5.70
N GLY A 128 -1.83 -11.36 5.99
CA GLY A 128 -2.41 -11.29 7.34
C GLY A 128 -3.51 -10.25 7.42
N GLU A 129 -4.72 -10.69 7.77
CA GLU A 129 -5.93 -9.85 7.81
C GLU A 129 -5.76 -8.58 8.67
N SER A 130 -4.87 -8.65 9.66
CA SER A 130 -4.53 -7.56 10.58
C SER A 130 -3.77 -6.39 9.99
N LEU A 131 -3.39 -6.40 8.70
CA LEU A 131 -2.63 -5.30 8.09
C LEU A 131 -3.52 -4.16 7.55
N SER A 132 -4.85 -4.26 7.70
CA SER A 132 -5.79 -3.22 7.26
C SER A 132 -5.51 -1.87 7.93
N PHE A 133 -5.01 -1.86 9.17
CA PHE A 133 -4.64 -0.62 9.88
C PHE A 133 -3.61 0.24 9.12
N LEU A 134 -2.82 -0.37 8.21
CA LEU A 134 -1.90 0.40 7.38
C LEU A 134 -2.64 1.43 6.52
N PHE A 135 -3.85 1.13 6.07
CA PHE A 135 -4.66 2.08 5.31
C PHE A 135 -5.25 3.20 6.19
N GLU A 136 -5.34 2.98 7.50
CA GLU A 136 -5.71 4.02 8.47
C GLU A 136 -4.52 4.92 8.81
N CYS A 137 -3.29 4.43 8.62
CA CYS A 137 -2.06 5.18 8.95
C CYS A 137 -1.62 6.17 7.86
N PHE A 138 -2.10 6.03 6.62
CA PHE A 138 -1.62 6.79 5.46
C PHE A 138 -2.78 7.39 4.67
N GLU A 139 -2.57 8.60 4.14
CA GLU A 139 -3.46 9.27 3.19
C GLU A 139 -2.73 9.40 1.83
N PRO A 140 -2.74 8.35 0.99
CA PRO A 140 -2.02 8.34 -0.27
C PRO A 140 -2.79 9.01 -1.40
N LYS A 141 -2.12 9.84 -2.22
CA LYS A 141 -2.70 10.27 -3.50
C LYS A 141 -2.82 9.10 -4.49
N ASN A 142 -1.79 8.26 -4.52
CA ASN A 142 -1.69 7.09 -5.39
C ASN A 142 -1.36 5.84 -4.56
N LEU A 143 -2.15 4.79 -4.70
CA LEU A 143 -1.98 3.53 -3.99
C LEU A 143 -1.69 2.40 -4.99
N SER A 144 -0.63 1.64 -4.72
CA SER A 144 -0.29 0.43 -5.47
C SER A 144 -0.24 -0.75 -4.51
N ILE A 145 -1.05 -1.77 -4.76
CA ILE A 145 -1.11 -2.98 -3.94
C ILE A 145 -0.82 -4.17 -4.84
N ASP A 146 0.13 -5.00 -4.44
CA ASP A 146 0.59 -6.15 -5.23
C ASP A 146 0.70 -7.39 -4.35
N SER A 147 0.03 -8.47 -4.76
CA SER A 147 0.10 -9.77 -4.08
C SER A 147 -0.25 -9.68 -2.58
N CYS A 148 -1.34 -9.00 -2.24
CA CYS A 148 -1.78 -8.72 -0.88
C CYS A 148 -3.17 -9.29 -0.59
N TRP A 149 -3.38 -9.87 0.61
CA TRP A 149 -4.61 -10.63 0.96
C TRP A 149 -5.32 -10.15 2.24
N PHE A 150 -5.34 -8.85 2.51
CA PHE A 150 -5.91 -8.28 3.75
C PHE A 150 -6.78 -7.04 3.50
N ILE A 151 -7.16 -6.76 2.25
CA ILE A 151 -7.82 -5.51 1.87
C ILE A 151 -9.28 -5.54 2.34
N ARG A 152 -9.54 -5.08 3.56
CA ARG A 152 -10.90 -4.98 4.13
C ARG A 152 -11.55 -3.62 3.90
N HIS A 153 -10.73 -2.61 3.62
CA HIS A 153 -11.14 -1.30 3.13
C HIS A 153 -10.00 -0.74 2.28
N LEU A 154 -10.26 0.34 1.55
CA LEU A 154 -9.26 1.09 0.80
C LEU A 154 -9.27 2.52 1.32
N PRO A 155 -8.10 3.18 1.45
CA PRO A 155 -8.04 4.59 1.80
C PRO A 155 -8.49 5.44 0.60
N ASP A 156 -8.98 6.65 0.90
CA ASP A 156 -9.30 7.64 -0.12
C ASP A 156 -8.05 7.96 -0.93
N CYS A 157 -8.10 7.70 -2.23
CA CYS A 157 -6.99 7.96 -3.15
C CYS A 157 -7.49 8.25 -4.57
N ASN A 158 -6.70 8.99 -5.34
CA ASN A 158 -7.06 9.36 -6.71
C ASN A 158 -6.78 8.21 -7.69
N GLU A 159 -5.70 7.46 -7.47
CA GLU A 159 -5.28 6.37 -8.35
C GLU A 159 -5.03 5.10 -7.53
N LEU A 160 -5.67 4.01 -7.94
CA LEU A 160 -5.49 2.69 -7.37
C LEU A 160 -4.95 1.73 -8.42
N THR A 161 -3.86 1.04 -8.10
CA THR A 161 -3.31 -0.08 -8.88
C THR A 161 -3.37 -1.35 -8.06
N LEU A 162 -4.03 -2.36 -8.59
CA LEU A 162 -4.12 -3.69 -8.01
C LEU A 162 -3.37 -4.67 -8.92
N SER A 163 -2.37 -5.35 -8.36
CA SER A 163 -1.55 -6.33 -9.08
C SER A 163 -1.61 -7.69 -8.39
N HIS A 164 -1.82 -8.76 -9.17
CA HIS A 164 -1.79 -10.14 -8.66
C HIS A 164 -2.67 -10.42 -7.43
N ILE A 165 -3.75 -9.67 -7.27
CA ILE A 165 -4.67 -9.80 -6.14
C ILE A 165 -5.56 -11.02 -6.36
N GLN A 166 -5.73 -11.83 -5.31
CA GLN A 166 -6.64 -12.99 -5.31
C GLN A 166 -8.01 -12.60 -4.74
N THR A 167 -9.03 -13.43 -4.97
CA THR A 167 -10.34 -13.23 -4.36
C THR A 167 -10.32 -13.64 -2.89
N PHE A 168 -10.99 -12.86 -2.04
CA PHE A 168 -11.25 -13.18 -0.64
C PHE A 168 -12.53 -12.47 -0.19
N ASP A 169 -13.07 -12.88 0.96
CA ASP A 169 -14.37 -12.41 1.44
C ASP A 169 -14.36 -10.89 1.70
N GLY A 170 -15.47 -10.23 1.36
CA GLY A 170 -15.63 -8.79 1.51
C GLY A 170 -14.93 -7.92 0.46
N PHE A 171 -13.85 -8.40 -0.18
CA PHE A 171 -13.06 -7.61 -1.13
C PHE A 171 -13.87 -7.02 -2.28
N PHE A 172 -14.83 -7.78 -2.81
CA PHE A 172 -15.69 -7.32 -3.90
C PHE A 172 -16.44 -6.04 -3.54
N GLY A 173 -17.05 -5.98 -2.35
CA GLY A 173 -17.79 -4.80 -1.91
C GLY A 173 -16.90 -3.58 -1.74
N VAL A 174 -15.71 -3.79 -1.17
CA VAL A 174 -14.68 -2.74 -1.01
C VAL A 174 -14.27 -2.15 -2.35
N LEU A 175 -13.99 -3.01 -3.33
CA LEU A 175 -13.55 -2.59 -4.64
C LEU A 175 -14.65 -1.88 -5.42
N VAL A 176 -15.89 -2.38 -5.37
CA VAL A 176 -17.05 -1.73 -6.02
C VAL A 176 -17.33 -0.36 -5.43
N GLY A 177 -17.16 -0.18 -4.12
CA GLY A 177 -17.37 1.09 -3.44
C GLY A 177 -16.27 2.14 -3.67
N TRP A 178 -15.17 1.79 -4.36
CA TRP A 178 -14.07 2.73 -4.62
C TRP A 178 -14.41 3.69 -5.77
N ASP A 179 -14.23 4.99 -5.56
CA ASP A 179 -14.72 6.06 -6.44
C ASP A 179 -13.64 7.06 -6.90
N GLY A 180 -12.36 6.66 -6.82
CA GLY A 180 -11.25 7.50 -7.30
C GLY A 180 -11.23 7.67 -8.82
N ARG A 181 -10.21 8.36 -9.35
CA ARG A 181 -10.18 8.80 -10.76
C ARG A 181 -9.66 7.75 -11.74
N LYS A 182 -8.82 6.83 -11.25
CA LYS A 182 -8.14 5.83 -12.09
C LYS A 182 -7.94 4.53 -11.34
N LEU A 183 -8.44 3.45 -11.92
CA LEU A 183 -8.28 2.09 -11.41
C LEU A 183 -7.52 1.24 -12.43
N THR A 184 -6.42 0.66 -12.01
CA THR A 184 -5.59 -0.22 -12.84
C THR A 184 -5.60 -1.62 -12.26
N PHE A 185 -5.95 -2.60 -13.09
CA PHE A 185 -5.85 -4.01 -12.77
C PHE A 185 -4.72 -4.63 -13.58
N ASP A 186 -3.79 -5.28 -12.89
CA ASP A 186 -2.66 -5.97 -13.49
C ASP A 186 -2.63 -7.42 -13.04
N SER A 187 -2.91 -8.34 -13.96
CA SER A 187 -2.70 -9.78 -13.74
C SER A 187 -3.34 -10.34 -12.45
N CYS A 188 -4.46 -9.78 -12.02
CA CYS A 188 -5.26 -10.21 -10.86
C CYS A 188 -6.19 -11.39 -11.21
N PRO A 189 -6.01 -12.57 -10.61
CA PRO A 189 -6.84 -13.75 -10.90
C PRO A 189 -8.32 -13.63 -10.54
N PHE A 190 -8.71 -12.68 -9.66
CA PHE A 190 -10.11 -12.50 -9.29
C PHE A 190 -10.97 -11.92 -10.42
N LEU A 191 -10.38 -11.27 -11.43
CA LEU A 191 -11.09 -10.74 -12.59
C LEU A 191 -11.42 -11.86 -13.59
N ASN A 192 -12.42 -12.67 -13.23
CA ASN A 192 -12.94 -13.77 -14.02
C ASN A 192 -14.43 -13.57 -14.34
N GLU A 193 -15.05 -14.53 -15.04
CA GLU A 193 -16.47 -14.47 -15.42
C GLU A 193 -17.41 -14.30 -14.22
N LEU A 194 -17.13 -14.98 -13.11
CA LEU A 194 -17.92 -14.87 -11.88
C LEU A 194 -17.90 -13.45 -11.31
N PHE A 195 -16.75 -12.77 -11.36
CA PHE A 195 -16.65 -11.38 -10.94
C PHE A 195 -17.48 -10.46 -11.84
N VAL A 196 -17.44 -10.68 -13.16
CA VAL A 196 -18.23 -9.93 -14.14
C VAL A 196 -19.74 -10.14 -13.91
N GLU A 197 -20.18 -11.37 -13.64
CA GLU A 197 -21.58 -11.67 -13.30
C GLU A 197 -22.03 -10.96 -12.02
N ARG A 198 -21.17 -10.95 -11.00
CA ARG A 198 -21.44 -10.22 -9.75
C ARG A 198 -21.53 -8.72 -9.97
N LEU A 199 -20.63 -8.14 -10.75
CA LEU A 199 -20.69 -6.71 -11.13
C LEU A 199 -22.00 -6.38 -11.83
N ARG A 200 -22.42 -7.22 -12.79
CA ARG A 200 -23.71 -7.06 -13.47
C ARG A 200 -24.87 -7.10 -12.48
N GLY A 201 -24.85 -8.02 -11.53
CA GLY A 201 -25.87 -8.12 -10.48
C GLY A 201 -25.98 -6.83 -9.65
N VAL A 202 -24.85 -6.22 -9.29
CA VAL A 202 -24.83 -4.92 -8.59
C VAL A 202 -25.40 -3.82 -9.45
N MET A 203 -24.94 -3.67 -10.69
CA MET A 203 -25.41 -2.64 -11.62
C MET A 203 -26.93 -2.73 -11.86
N VAL A 204 -27.45 -3.96 -12.00
CA VAL A 204 -28.89 -4.19 -12.18
C VAL A 204 -29.66 -3.87 -10.90
N GLY A 205 -29.18 -4.34 -9.75
CA GLY A 205 -29.86 -4.16 -8.47
C GLY A 205 -29.85 -2.71 -7.94
N ALA A 206 -28.76 -1.98 -8.17
CA ALA A 206 -28.62 -0.57 -7.78
C ALA A 206 -29.18 0.40 -8.82
N GLU A 207 -29.45 -0.08 -10.04
CA GLU A 207 -29.80 0.74 -11.19
C GLU A 207 -28.79 1.83 -11.59
N GLU A 208 -27.54 1.68 -11.17
CA GLU A 208 -26.45 2.64 -11.37
C GLU A 208 -25.25 1.99 -12.06
N ALA A 209 -24.45 2.79 -12.77
CA ALA A 209 -23.20 2.33 -13.37
C ALA A 209 -22.18 1.95 -12.29
N VAL A 210 -21.35 0.95 -12.57
CA VAL A 210 -20.21 0.64 -11.70
C VAL A 210 -19.04 1.54 -12.08
N TRP A 211 -18.43 2.21 -11.10
CA TRP A 211 -17.31 3.13 -11.28
C TRP A 211 -17.55 4.20 -12.36
N PRO A 212 -18.62 5.01 -12.23
CA PRO A 212 -18.93 6.05 -13.20
C PRO A 212 -17.81 7.10 -13.27
N GLY A 213 -17.31 7.38 -14.48
CA GLY A 213 -16.28 8.41 -14.69
C GLY A 213 -14.86 8.02 -14.25
N VAL A 214 -14.66 6.77 -13.80
CA VAL A 214 -13.34 6.24 -13.44
C VAL A 214 -12.62 5.75 -14.70
N ASN A 215 -11.35 6.11 -14.87
CA ASN A 215 -10.52 5.57 -15.96
C ASN A 215 -10.01 4.18 -15.61
N LEU A 216 -10.52 3.14 -16.26
CA LEU A 216 -10.09 1.75 -16.06
C LEU A 216 -8.94 1.38 -16.99
N PHE A 217 -7.93 0.69 -16.45
CA PHE A 217 -6.82 0.13 -17.22
C PHE A 217 -6.64 -1.35 -16.87
N PHE A 218 -6.44 -2.18 -17.88
CA PHE A 218 -6.23 -3.62 -17.74
C PHE A 218 -4.89 -4.02 -18.35
N HIS A 219 -4.03 -4.65 -17.57
CA HIS A 219 -2.74 -5.20 -17.99
C HIS A 219 -2.75 -6.72 -17.78
N GLY A 220 -2.33 -7.47 -18.80
CA GLY A 220 -2.28 -8.94 -18.74
C GLY A 220 -3.61 -9.66 -18.94
N TYR A 221 -4.65 -8.98 -19.44
CA TYR A 221 -5.99 -9.56 -19.67
C TYR A 221 -6.35 -9.71 -21.15
N GLY A 222 -7.18 -10.71 -21.45
CA GLY A 222 -7.84 -10.88 -22.75
C GLY A 222 -8.95 -9.86 -22.97
N TYR A 223 -9.21 -9.54 -24.24
CA TYR A 223 -10.15 -8.51 -24.67
C TYR A 223 -11.59 -8.66 -24.13
N GLU A 224 -12.08 -9.89 -23.96
CA GLU A 224 -13.47 -10.16 -23.58
C GLU A 224 -13.82 -9.75 -22.14
N VAL A 225 -12.92 -9.98 -21.18
CA VAL A 225 -13.13 -9.59 -19.78
C VAL A 225 -13.11 -8.06 -19.64
N TRP A 226 -12.14 -7.43 -20.30
CA TRP A 226 -12.02 -5.97 -20.34
C TRP A 226 -13.29 -5.32 -20.91
N ARG A 227 -13.72 -5.74 -22.10
CA ARG A 227 -14.88 -5.14 -22.78
C ARG A 227 -16.15 -5.21 -21.94
N ARG A 228 -16.44 -6.35 -21.30
CA ARG A 228 -17.64 -6.51 -20.45
C ARG A 228 -17.64 -5.57 -19.24
N ILE A 229 -16.47 -5.28 -18.66
CA ILE A 229 -16.37 -4.36 -17.53
C ILE A 229 -16.56 -2.91 -17.99
N GLU A 230 -16.02 -2.52 -19.16
CA GLU A 230 -16.29 -1.19 -19.74
C GLU A 230 -17.77 -0.99 -20.04
N GLU A 231 -18.48 -2.02 -20.53
CA GLU A 231 -19.92 -1.99 -20.75
C GLU A 231 -20.72 -1.71 -19.46
N PHE A 232 -20.18 -2.02 -18.28
CA PHE A 232 -20.83 -1.71 -16.99
C PHE A 232 -20.55 -0.29 -16.48
N GLN A 233 -19.62 0.45 -17.09
CA GLN A 233 -19.40 1.87 -16.81
C GLN A 233 -20.39 2.77 -17.57
N ASP A 234 -20.99 2.27 -18.65
CA ASP A 234 -21.97 3.00 -19.46
C ASP A 234 -23.34 2.33 -19.39
N LEU A 235 -24.30 2.98 -18.72
CA LEU A 235 -25.68 2.50 -18.64
C LEU A 235 -26.37 2.38 -20.01
N ARG A 236 -25.76 2.88 -21.10
CA ARG A 236 -26.27 2.75 -22.47
C ARG A 236 -26.51 1.31 -22.92
N TRP A 237 -25.87 0.30 -22.34
CA TRP A 237 -26.21 -1.10 -22.62
C TRP A 237 -27.69 -1.46 -22.35
N ARG A 238 -28.37 -0.71 -21.46
CA ARG A 238 -29.83 -0.86 -21.24
C ARG A 238 -30.68 -0.55 -22.48
N LEU A 239 -30.17 0.25 -23.43
CA LEU A 239 -30.89 0.61 -24.66
C LEU A 239 -30.77 -0.45 -25.77
N GLU A 240 -29.82 -1.36 -25.70
CA GLU A 240 -29.62 -2.41 -26.72
C GLU A 240 -30.34 -3.73 -26.37
N MET A 241 -30.86 -3.86 -25.14
CA MET A 241 -31.54 -5.07 -24.65
C MET A 241 -33.03 -4.87 -24.30
N GLN A 242 -33.63 -3.74 -24.71
CA GLN A 242 -35.09 -3.56 -24.78
C GLN A 242 -35.57 -3.71 -26.23
#